data_AF-A0A5J4QQS7-F1
#
_entry.id   AF-A0A5J4QQS7-F1
#
_cell.length_a   1.000
_cell.length_b   1.000
_cell.length_c   1.000
_cell.angle_alpha   90.00
_cell.angle_beta   90.00
_cell.angle_gamma   90.00
#
_symmetry.space_group_name_H-M   'P 1'
#
loop_
_entity.id
_entity.type
_entity.pdbx_description
1 polymer ?
#
loop_
_entity_poly.entity_id
_entity_poly.type
_entity_poly.pdbx_seq_one_letter_code
_entity_poly.pdbx_strand_id
1 'polypeptide(L)'
;VEAPLPIVITVNGSAAPCRPRNAKLVQKYKHSKTTTEQQQDDLKYSDLYGKRDYLNLIEWSVSDVNGDLAQCGLSGSPTKVKAIQNIVFQAKENKTLSGSDSEVEELIKELLANHTIG
;
A
#
# COMPACT_ATOMS: atom_id res chain seq x y z
N VAL A 1 -20.98 -2.43 13.48
CA VAL A 1 -20.88 -0.96 13.63
C VAL A 1 -21.72 -0.34 12.53
N GLU A 2 -22.53 0.65 12.85
CA GLU A 2 -23.38 1.40 11.91
C GLU A 2 -23.10 2.91 12.08
N ALA A 3 -23.16 3.68 11.00
CA ALA A 3 -22.90 5.12 11.02
C ALA A 3 -23.51 5.84 9.79
N PRO A 4 -23.89 7.13 9.92
CA PRO A 4 -24.44 7.92 8.81
C PRO A 4 -23.36 8.35 7.81
N LEU A 5 -23.76 8.61 6.57
CA LEU A 5 -22.91 9.16 5.52
C LEU A 5 -22.85 10.70 5.59
N PRO A 6 -21.73 11.36 5.20
CA PRO A 6 -20.49 10.77 4.69
C PRO A 6 -19.58 10.20 5.78
N ILE A 7 -18.89 9.09 5.48
CA ILE A 7 -17.98 8.39 6.40
C ILE A 7 -16.69 7.97 5.71
N VAL A 8 -15.61 7.86 6.49
CA VAL A 8 -14.34 7.28 6.08
C VAL A 8 -14.21 5.87 6.67
N ILE A 9 -13.90 4.89 5.82
CA ILE A 9 -13.69 3.50 6.21
C ILE A 9 -12.34 3.04 5.67
N THR A 10 -11.47 2.55 6.56
CA THR A 10 -10.23 1.87 6.18
C THR A 10 -10.50 0.38 6.01
N VAL A 11 -10.14 -0.18 4.86
CA VAL A 11 -10.28 -1.61 4.56
C VAL A 11 -8.94 -2.31 4.80
N ASN A 12 -8.97 -3.47 5.47
CA ASN A 12 -7.77 -4.25 5.80
C ASN A 12 -7.48 -5.33 4.73
N GLY A 13 -6.33 -6.00 4.84
CA GLY A 13 -5.90 -7.03 3.89
C GLY A 13 -6.69 -8.35 3.94
N SER A 14 -7.62 -8.52 4.88
CA SER A 14 -8.52 -9.69 4.93
C SER A 14 -9.75 -9.55 4.03
N ALA A 15 -9.91 -8.38 3.39
CA ALA A 15 -10.96 -8.17 2.41
C ALA A 15 -10.82 -9.11 1.19
N ALA A 16 -11.92 -9.35 0.50
CA ALA A 16 -11.94 -10.17 -0.71
C ALA A 16 -10.91 -9.65 -1.74
N PRO A 17 -10.24 -10.53 -2.50
CA PRO A 17 -9.27 -10.11 -3.51
C PRO A 17 -9.93 -9.22 -4.55
N CYS A 18 -9.16 -8.25 -5.07
CA CYS A 18 -9.60 -7.41 -6.18
C CYS A 18 -10.05 -8.29 -7.37
N ARG A 19 -11.18 -7.94 -7.98
CA ARG A 19 -11.67 -8.64 -9.17
C ARG A 19 -10.59 -8.69 -10.27
N PRO A 20 -10.51 -9.80 -11.05
CA PRO A 20 -9.61 -9.86 -12.19
C PRO A 20 -9.80 -8.70 -13.17
N ARG A 21 -8.70 -8.24 -13.77
CA ARG A 21 -8.71 -7.15 -14.75
C ARG A 21 -9.35 -7.63 -16.06
N ASN A 22 -10.30 -6.85 -16.58
CA ASN A 22 -10.93 -7.14 -17.86
C ASN A 22 -9.95 -6.84 -19.01
N ALA A 23 -9.66 -7.83 -19.86
CA ALA A 23 -8.68 -7.71 -20.94
C ALA A 23 -8.99 -6.57 -21.93
N LYS A 24 -10.27 -6.35 -22.28
CA LYS A 24 -10.67 -5.24 -23.17
C LYS A 24 -10.40 -3.88 -22.54
N LEU A 25 -10.66 -3.73 -21.24
CA LEU A 25 -10.39 -2.48 -20.52
C LEU A 25 -8.88 -2.24 -20.37
N VAL A 26 -8.11 -3.28 -20.07
CA VAL A 26 -6.64 -3.17 -20.02
C VAL A 26 -6.09 -2.69 -21.36
N GLN A 27 -6.55 -3.25 -22.48
CA GLN A 27 -6.12 -2.79 -23.81
C GLN A 27 -6.62 -1.38 -24.13
N LYS A 28 -7.86 -1.03 -23.74
CA LYS A 28 -8.44 0.30 -23.96
C LYS A 28 -7.60 1.40 -23.30
N TYR A 29 -7.13 1.19 -22.07
CA TYR A 29 -6.39 2.19 -21.29
C TYR A 29 -4.87 1.97 -21.28
N LYS A 30 -4.35 1.05 -22.10
CA LYS A 30 -2.92 0.66 -22.11
C LYS A 30 -1.97 1.83 -22.34
N HIS A 31 -2.43 2.84 -23.08
CA HIS A 31 -1.62 4.00 -23.48
C HIS A 31 -2.05 5.29 -22.78
N SER A 32 -2.88 5.20 -21.73
CA SER A 32 -3.30 6.37 -20.97
C SER A 32 -2.09 7.06 -20.34
N LYS A 33 -2.04 8.39 -20.40
CA LYS A 33 -0.93 9.23 -19.90
C LYS A 33 -1.41 10.56 -19.34
N THR A 34 -0.66 11.14 -18.40
CA THR A 34 -0.85 12.54 -17.99
C THR A 34 -0.24 13.52 -18.99
N THR A 35 -0.60 14.81 -18.87
CA THR A 35 -0.04 15.88 -19.72
C THR A 35 1.49 15.97 -19.59
N THR A 36 2.04 15.81 -18.39
CA THR A 36 3.48 15.85 -18.14
C THR A 36 4.20 14.66 -18.78
N GLU A 37 3.63 13.45 -18.70
CA GLU A 37 4.19 12.25 -19.34
C GLU A 37 4.16 12.29 -20.87
N GLN A 38 3.22 13.05 -21.46
CA GLN A 38 3.15 13.23 -22.92
C GLN A 38 4.24 14.16 -23.45
N GLN A 39 4.68 15.14 -22.66
CA GLN A 39 5.73 16.10 -23.05
C GLN A 39 7.14 15.48 -23.08
N GLN A 40 7.35 14.38 -22.36
CA GLN A 40 8.65 13.71 -22.23
C GLN A 40 8.87 12.58 -23.25
N ASP A 41 7.85 12.18 -24.01
CA ASP A 41 7.87 11.00 -24.88
C ASP A 41 7.88 11.40 -26.36
N ASP A 42 8.56 10.59 -27.18
CA ASP A 42 8.63 10.76 -28.64
C ASP A 42 7.30 10.34 -29.26
N LEU A 43 6.28 11.21 -29.19
CA LEU A 43 5.05 11.38 -30.02
C LEU A 43 4.33 10.14 -30.63
N LYS A 44 4.66 8.90 -30.25
CA LYS A 44 4.34 7.67 -30.99
C LYS A 44 2.85 7.38 -31.06
N TYR A 45 2.11 7.89 -30.07
CA TYR A 45 0.66 7.74 -29.95
C TYR A 45 -0.06 9.09 -29.85
N SER A 46 0.61 10.19 -30.23
CA SER A 46 0.08 11.56 -30.16
C SER A 46 -1.31 11.70 -30.78
N ASP A 47 -1.51 11.14 -31.98
CA ASP A 47 -2.80 11.10 -32.67
C ASP A 47 -3.94 10.44 -31.90
N LEU A 48 -3.63 9.49 -31.00
CA LEU A 48 -4.65 8.80 -30.21
C LEU A 48 -5.22 9.69 -29.11
N TYR A 49 -4.41 10.56 -28.52
CA TYR A 49 -4.81 11.40 -27.39
C TYR A 49 -5.85 12.45 -27.79
N GLY A 50 -5.75 13.01 -28.99
CA GLY A 50 -6.76 13.94 -29.53
C GLY A 50 -8.05 13.26 -30.01
N LYS A 51 -8.03 11.94 -30.23
CA LYS A 51 -9.20 11.16 -30.68
C LYS A 51 -9.91 10.42 -29.54
N ARG A 52 -9.25 10.28 -28.39
CA ARG A 52 -9.66 9.40 -27.30
C ARG A 52 -9.40 10.07 -25.95
N ASP A 53 -10.31 10.95 -25.55
CA ASP A 53 -10.18 11.74 -24.31
C ASP A 53 -9.94 10.88 -23.07
N TYR A 54 -10.49 9.67 -23.03
CA TYR A 54 -10.31 8.72 -21.94
C TYR A 54 -8.87 8.18 -21.78
N LEU A 55 -7.96 8.49 -22.72
CA LEU A 55 -6.54 8.23 -22.58
C LEU A 55 -5.79 9.35 -21.84
N ASN A 56 -6.40 10.52 -21.67
CA ASN A 56 -5.78 11.64 -20.98
C ASN A 56 -6.09 11.56 -19.48
N LEU A 57 -5.09 11.16 -18.70
CA LEU A 57 -5.19 11.13 -17.24
C LEU A 57 -5.08 12.57 -16.72
N ILE A 58 -6.07 13.00 -15.96
CA ILE A 58 -6.05 14.31 -15.31
C ILE A 58 -4.96 14.30 -14.24
N GLU A 59 -4.08 15.29 -14.32
CA GLU A 59 -3.05 15.55 -13.33
C GLU A 59 -3.43 16.83 -12.57
N TRP A 60 -3.39 16.77 -11.24
CA TRP A 60 -3.64 17.91 -10.38
C TRP A 60 -2.38 18.31 -9.65
N SER A 61 -2.08 19.59 -9.76
CA SER A 61 -1.12 20.31 -8.93
C SER A 61 -1.75 20.76 -7.62
N VAL A 62 -0.92 21.25 -6.70
CA VAL A 62 -1.38 21.85 -5.44
C VAL A 62 -2.31 23.04 -5.70
N SER A 63 -2.04 23.84 -6.75
CA SER A 63 -2.91 24.96 -7.15
C SER A 63 -4.29 24.51 -7.62
N ASP A 64 -4.40 23.37 -8.31
CA ASP A 64 -5.68 22.89 -8.84
C ASP A 64 -6.68 22.51 -7.73
N VAL A 65 -6.17 22.20 -6.54
CA VAL A 65 -6.98 21.81 -5.37
C VAL A 65 -6.97 22.85 -4.25
N ASN A 66 -6.43 24.06 -4.50
CA ASN A 66 -6.23 25.10 -3.49
C ASN A 66 -5.50 24.59 -2.22
N GLY A 67 -4.52 23.71 -2.41
CA GLY A 67 -3.78 23.13 -1.30
C GLY A 67 -2.78 24.11 -0.67
N ASP A 68 -2.56 23.99 0.64
CA ASP A 68 -1.49 24.74 1.32
C ASP A 68 -0.15 24.02 1.14
N LEU A 69 0.77 24.65 0.41
CA LEU A 69 2.10 24.09 0.14
C LEU A 69 2.91 23.87 1.43
N ALA A 70 2.69 24.69 2.47
CA ALA A 70 3.37 24.53 3.76
C ALA A 70 2.93 23.26 4.50
N GLN A 71 1.72 22.75 4.22
CA GLN A 71 1.17 21.52 4.78
C GLN A 71 1.41 20.29 3.89
N CYS A 72 2.11 20.44 2.76
CA CYS A 72 2.37 19.34 1.84
C CYS A 72 3.77 18.73 2.06
N GLY A 73 3.89 17.44 1.73
CA GLY A 73 5.18 16.74 1.65
C GLY A 73 6.00 16.76 2.95
N LEU A 74 7.32 16.86 2.80
CA LEU A 74 8.25 16.88 3.94
C LEU A 74 8.10 18.15 4.80
N SER A 75 7.81 19.30 4.18
CA SER A 75 7.65 20.58 4.87
C SER A 75 6.45 20.59 5.81
N GLY A 76 5.36 19.91 5.43
CA GLY A 76 4.15 19.83 6.25
C GLY A 76 4.10 18.66 7.23
N SER A 77 5.08 17.75 7.18
CA SER A 77 5.06 16.55 8.03
C SER A 77 5.49 16.87 9.46
N PRO A 78 4.67 16.56 10.48
CA PRO A 78 5.07 16.72 11.89
C PRO A 78 6.11 15.69 12.33
N THR A 79 6.31 14.61 11.56
CA THR A 79 7.28 13.56 11.86
C THR A 79 8.35 13.48 10.78
N LYS A 80 9.57 13.07 11.16
CA LYS A 80 10.70 12.87 10.23
C LYS A 80 11.38 11.55 10.54
N VAL A 81 11.49 10.68 9.53
CA VAL A 81 12.22 9.41 9.65
C VAL A 81 13.70 9.70 9.93
N LYS A 82 14.19 9.34 11.11
CA LYS A 82 15.57 9.58 11.54
C LYS A 82 16.55 8.54 11.01
N ALA A 83 16.16 7.27 11.08
CA ALA A 83 16.96 6.14 10.63
C ALA A 83 16.02 5.00 10.22
N ILE A 84 16.46 4.22 9.24
CA ILE A 84 15.80 2.97 8.83
C ILE A 84 16.74 1.85 9.26
N GLN A 85 16.23 0.92 10.08
CA GLN A 85 16.97 -0.26 10.51
C GLN A 85 16.36 -1.48 9.82
N ASN A 86 17.18 -2.26 9.14
CA ASN A 86 16.76 -3.55 8.62
C ASN A 86 17.04 -4.62 9.68
N ILE A 87 15.98 -5.08 10.36
CA ILE A 87 16.10 -6.13 11.36
C ILE A 87 16.13 -7.46 10.62
N VAL A 88 17.34 -8.01 10.43
CA VAL A 88 17.52 -9.39 9.96
C VAL A 88 17.40 -10.30 11.17
N PHE A 89 16.32 -11.07 11.25
CA PHE A 89 16.20 -12.12 12.25
C PHE A 89 17.34 -13.13 12.02
N GLN A 90 18.28 -13.21 12.97
CA GLN A 90 19.23 -14.33 13.01
C GLN A 90 18.47 -15.62 13.29
N ALA A 91 19.02 -16.76 12.85
CA ALA A 91 18.34 -18.05 12.75
C ALA A 91 17.37 -18.32 13.90
N LYS A 92 16.13 -18.66 13.53
CA LYS A 92 15.07 -19.08 14.44
C LYS A 92 15.54 -20.34 15.17
N GLU A 93 15.92 -20.23 16.44
CA GLU A 93 16.13 -21.41 17.28
C GLU A 93 14.83 -22.23 17.23
N ASN A 94 14.93 -23.48 16.79
CA ASN A 94 13.83 -24.42 16.83
C ASN A 94 14.11 -25.44 17.92
N LYS A 95 13.19 -25.55 18.89
CA LYS A 95 13.23 -26.61 19.90
C LYS A 95 12.28 -27.71 19.43
N THR A 96 12.82 -28.90 19.17
CA THR A 96 11.99 -30.09 18.95
C THR A 96 11.71 -30.71 20.30
N LEU A 97 10.44 -30.80 20.66
CA LEU A 97 9.99 -31.35 21.93
C LEU A 97 9.37 -32.73 21.73
N SER A 98 9.50 -33.57 22.76
CA SER A 98 8.79 -34.84 22.91
C SER A 98 7.41 -34.63 23.56
N GLY A 99 6.63 -35.70 23.64
CA GLY A 99 5.35 -35.71 24.36
C GLY A 99 5.48 -35.95 25.88
N SER A 100 6.67 -35.80 26.46
CA SER A 100 6.86 -36.00 27.90
C SER A 100 6.26 -34.85 28.71
N ASP A 101 5.67 -35.16 29.87
CA ASP A 101 5.03 -34.15 30.73
C ASP A 101 5.98 -33.00 31.10
N SER A 102 7.26 -33.31 31.33
CA SER A 102 8.27 -32.30 31.67
C SER A 102 8.52 -31.32 30.52
N GLU A 103 8.59 -31.79 29.28
CA GLU A 103 8.86 -30.92 28.13
C GLU A 103 7.62 -30.08 27.76
N VAL A 104 6.42 -30.62 27.98
CA VAL A 104 5.17 -29.86 27.84
C VAL A 104 5.07 -28.78 28.91
N GLU A 105 5.41 -29.07 30.18
CA GLU A 105 5.41 -28.06 31.24
C GLU A 105 6.42 -26.94 30.97
N GLU A 106 7.62 -27.29 30.47
CA GLU A 106 8.64 -26.31 30.09
C GLU A 106 8.17 -25.42 28.94
N LEU A 107 7.52 -25.99 27.91
CA LEU A 107 6.91 -25.24 26.81
C LEU A 107 5.87 -24.23 27.32
N ILE A 108 4.98 -24.65 28.22
CA ILE A 108 3.93 -23.74 28.75
C ILE A 108 4.56 -22.59 29.55
N LYS A 109 5.57 -22.86 30.38
CA LYS A 109 6.30 -21.82 31.12
C LYS A 109 6.95 -20.82 30.18
N GLU A 110 7.58 -21.30 29.11
CA GLU A 110 8.23 -20.46 28.11
C GLU A 110 7.22 -19.56 27.38
N LEU A 111 6.08 -20.11 26.94
CA LEU A 111 5.05 -19.34 26.23
C LEU A 111 4.40 -18.26 27.11
N LEU A 112 4.23 -18.52 28.41
CA LEU A 112 3.76 -17.53 29.39
C LEU A 112 4.78 -16.42 29.60
N ALA A 113 6.05 -16.78 29.80
CA ALA A 113 7.14 -15.82 30.00
C ALA A 113 7.35 -14.92 28.78
N ASN A 114 7.14 -15.46 27.58
CA ASN A 114 7.24 -14.72 26.31
C ASN A 114 5.95 -14.00 25.90
N HIS A 115 4.90 -14.00 26.73
CA HIS A 115 3.60 -13.42 26.43
C HIS A 115 3.01 -13.89 25.09
N THR A 116 3.31 -15.15 24.73
CA THR A 116 2.73 -15.79 23.55
C THR A 116 1.36 -16.38 23.89
N ILE A 117 1.19 -16.87 25.12
CA ILE A 117 -0.09 -17.24 25.72
C ILE A 117 -0.22 -16.55 27.09
N GLY A 118 -1.42 -16.11 27.43
CA GLY A 118 -1.68 -15.29 28.63
C GLY A 118 -1.53 -13.79 28.35
#